data_AF-A0A7W1B3C9-F1
#
_entry.id   AF-A0A7W1B3C9-F1
#
_cell.length_a   1.000
_cell.length_b   1.000
_cell.length_c   1.000
_cell.angle_alpha   90.00
_cell.angle_beta   90.00
_cell.angle_gamma   90.00
#
_symmetry.space_group_name_H-M   'P 1'
#
loop_
_entity.id
_entity.type
_entity.pdbx_description
1 polymer ?
#
loop_
_entity_poly.entity_id
_entity_poly.type
_entity_poly.pdbx_seq_one_letter_code
_entity_poly.pdbx_strand_id
1 'polypeptide(L)'
;MNAAEPDNTQHIEFGNEHLTVALSYAQDAPVTLTRLICDGCRLELDALELPSGVPLVELQTPEAGHQTPVQSMAHTDWGQRLRYRNHELSSEGGWQRLTVDLNGDDGIDVRLELRMPADVAAFTSQITVTNRAAADLVLTSVPSLSMPVSGTLDGTVIDADGLDVWQGANDWLGENRWSSGPLRNSVVDLFSAGHGVEAKAGLAARSLGTWSTAAEVPSGVIGPRDGGFALAWQIEHNGAWCWEVGESLGSVRLTLSGPTDRHHQWVEVLASGESFRTVPVTVSVGRSWEDAVGWLTRYRRAARRPHPDNTRLTLIYNDYMNTLMGDPTTERLLPLIDAAADVGAEAFCIDAGWYDDGLNWWDSVGAWQPSPSRFPGGLAEVLERIRGRGMVAGLWLEPEVVGVRSEMAEALPPEAFFSRYGLRVREAGRYH
;
A
#
# COMPACT_ATOMS: atom_id res chain seq x y z
N MET A 1 -0.78 46.56 -17.41
CA MET A 1 -0.98 45.53 -18.44
C MET A 1 0.35 44.82 -18.60
N ASN A 2 0.61 43.84 -17.73
CA ASN A 2 1.72 42.91 -17.96
C ASN A 2 1.27 41.98 -19.08
N ALA A 3 2.04 41.94 -20.16
CA ALA A 3 1.87 40.91 -21.18
C ALA A 3 2.00 39.55 -20.47
N ALA A 4 0.99 38.70 -20.60
CA ALA A 4 1.11 37.31 -20.16
C ALA A 4 2.30 36.70 -20.92
N GLU A 5 3.30 36.24 -20.19
CA GLU A 5 4.35 35.40 -20.77
C GLU A 5 3.68 34.18 -21.42
N PRO A 6 4.19 33.70 -22.56
CA PRO A 6 3.61 32.54 -23.23
C PRO A 6 3.68 31.33 -22.29
N ASP A 7 2.53 30.71 -22.04
CA ASP A 7 2.41 29.48 -21.27
C ASP A 7 3.25 28.38 -21.93
N ASN A 8 4.39 28.06 -21.32
CA ASN A 8 5.35 27.06 -21.80
C ASN A 8 5.06 25.66 -21.23
N THR A 9 3.85 25.46 -20.69
CA THR A 9 3.40 24.19 -20.16
C THR A 9 3.27 23.14 -21.26
N GLN A 10 3.89 21.99 -21.05
CA GLN A 10 3.82 20.83 -21.93
C GLN A 10 3.10 19.68 -21.23
N HIS A 11 2.63 18.70 -22.01
CA HIS A 11 1.83 17.58 -21.50
C HIS A 11 2.39 16.22 -21.92
N ILE A 12 2.23 15.23 -21.04
CA ILE A 12 2.48 13.80 -21.31
C ILE A 12 1.15 13.07 -21.14
N GLU A 13 0.76 12.26 -22.11
CA GLU A 13 -0.38 11.36 -22.00
C GLU A 13 0.10 9.91 -21.87
N PHE A 14 -0.45 9.20 -20.89
CA PHE A 14 -0.15 7.81 -20.56
C PHE A 14 -1.45 7.08 -20.27
N GLY A 15 -1.69 5.94 -20.92
CA GLY A 15 -2.96 5.26 -20.72
C GLY A 15 -3.21 4.05 -21.60
N ASN A 16 -4.44 3.57 -21.53
CA ASN A 16 -5.01 2.53 -22.36
C ASN A 16 -6.41 2.94 -22.85
N GLU A 17 -7.21 1.99 -23.36
CA GLU A 17 -8.56 2.28 -23.87
C GLU A 17 -9.56 2.72 -22.79
N HIS A 18 -9.30 2.37 -21.52
CA HIS A 18 -10.19 2.65 -20.40
C HIS A 18 -9.79 3.89 -19.61
N LEU A 19 -8.47 4.14 -19.48
CA LEU A 19 -7.93 5.22 -18.67
C LEU A 19 -6.79 5.95 -19.36
N THR A 20 -6.95 7.27 -19.52
CA THR A 20 -5.87 8.19 -19.87
C THR A 20 -5.51 9.06 -18.66
N VAL A 21 -4.23 9.07 -18.31
CA VAL A 21 -3.60 9.95 -17.32
C VAL A 21 -2.80 11.00 -18.06
N ALA A 22 -3.08 12.28 -17.80
CA ALA A 22 -2.32 13.39 -18.38
C ALA A 22 -1.53 14.13 -17.30
N LEU A 23 -0.24 14.30 -17.56
CA LEU A 23 0.68 15.05 -16.73
C LEU A 23 1.00 16.38 -17.41
N SER A 24 1.22 17.44 -16.64
CA SER A 24 1.85 18.66 -17.15
C SER A 24 3.25 18.85 -16.57
N TYR A 25 4.09 19.56 -17.32
CA TYR A 25 5.41 19.99 -16.87
C TYR A 25 5.81 21.30 -17.54
N ALA A 26 6.61 22.10 -16.85
CA ALA A 26 7.22 23.30 -17.38
C ALA A 26 8.67 23.43 -16.88
N GLN A 27 9.41 24.42 -17.40
CA GLN A 27 10.80 24.65 -16.98
C GLN A 27 10.89 25.16 -15.54
N ASP A 28 9.88 25.88 -15.09
CA ASP A 28 9.80 26.57 -13.80
C ASP A 28 8.75 25.97 -12.85
N ALA A 29 7.98 24.98 -13.29
CA ALA A 29 6.95 24.29 -12.50
C ALA A 29 7.26 22.80 -12.31
N PRO A 30 6.82 22.19 -11.19
CA PRO A 30 6.92 20.75 -10.98
C PRO A 30 6.01 19.97 -11.93
N VAL A 31 6.25 18.65 -12.02
CA VAL A 31 5.35 17.75 -12.76
C VAL A 31 4.09 17.51 -11.94
N THR A 32 2.91 17.75 -12.52
CA THR A 32 1.62 17.57 -11.85
C THR A 32 0.67 16.71 -12.68
N LEU A 33 -0.34 16.11 -12.04
CA LEU A 33 -1.40 15.36 -12.71
C LEU A 33 -2.55 16.33 -12.99
N THR A 34 -2.86 16.57 -14.25
CA THR A 34 -3.83 17.60 -14.67
C THR A 34 -5.14 17.03 -15.17
N ARG A 35 -5.18 15.77 -15.61
CA ARG A 35 -6.42 15.21 -16.13
C ARG A 35 -6.46 13.68 -16.05
N LEU A 36 -7.64 13.18 -15.74
CA LEU A 36 -8.01 11.77 -15.86
C LEU A 36 -9.21 11.63 -16.80
N ILE A 37 -9.11 10.69 -17.74
CA ILE A 37 -10.22 10.33 -18.63
C ILE A 37 -10.51 8.86 -18.44
N CYS A 38 -11.70 8.51 -17.94
CA CYS A 38 -12.11 7.14 -17.69
C CYS A 38 -13.42 6.82 -18.42
N ASP A 39 -13.40 5.90 -19.39
CA ASP A 39 -14.57 5.48 -20.18
C ASP A 39 -15.46 6.65 -20.65
N GLY A 40 -14.83 7.74 -21.10
CA GLY A 40 -15.49 8.95 -21.62
C GLY A 40 -15.82 10.03 -20.58
N CYS A 41 -15.73 9.75 -19.29
CA CYS A 41 -15.83 10.77 -18.23
C CYS A 41 -14.50 11.52 -18.08
N ARG A 42 -14.53 12.85 -18.09
CA ARG A 42 -13.33 13.68 -18.03
C ARG A 42 -13.29 14.48 -16.74
N LEU A 43 -12.31 14.16 -15.89
CA LEU A 43 -11.96 14.96 -14.72
C LEU A 43 -10.74 15.81 -15.03
N GLU A 44 -10.95 17.11 -15.17
CA GLU A 44 -9.88 18.11 -15.16
C GLU A 44 -9.50 18.37 -13.71
N LEU A 45 -8.24 18.16 -13.38
CA LEU A 45 -7.71 18.35 -12.04
C LEU A 45 -6.95 19.68 -11.99
N ASP A 46 -7.05 20.36 -10.85
CA ASP A 46 -6.36 21.64 -10.61
C ASP A 46 -6.71 22.75 -11.63
N ALA A 47 -7.99 23.12 -11.67
CA ALA A 47 -8.49 24.31 -12.39
C ALA A 47 -8.62 25.58 -11.50
N LEU A 48 -8.11 25.56 -10.26
CA LEU A 48 -8.32 26.62 -9.27
C LEU A 48 -6.98 27.21 -8.78
N GLU A 49 -6.64 28.39 -9.31
CA GLU A 49 -5.84 29.49 -8.74
C GLU A 49 -4.47 29.21 -8.05
N LEU A 50 -3.82 28.05 -8.24
CA LEU A 50 -2.47 27.81 -7.72
C LEU A 50 -1.37 28.00 -8.77
N PRO A 51 -0.27 28.73 -8.46
CA PRO A 51 0.85 28.90 -9.40
C PRO A 51 1.57 27.61 -9.81
N SER A 52 1.50 26.52 -9.04
CA SER A 52 2.30 25.31 -9.29
C SER A 52 1.59 23.95 -9.08
N GLY A 53 0.30 23.92 -8.75
CA GLY A 53 -0.48 22.69 -8.53
C GLY A 53 0.06 21.78 -7.41
N VAL A 54 -0.49 20.56 -7.30
CA VAL A 54 0.05 19.51 -6.41
C VAL A 54 1.16 18.71 -7.14
N PRO A 55 2.43 18.78 -6.72
CA PRO A 55 3.51 17.99 -7.30
C PRO A 55 3.23 16.49 -7.21
N LEU A 56 3.50 15.76 -8.30
CA LEU A 56 3.38 14.30 -8.30
C LEU A 56 4.43 13.60 -7.43
N VAL A 57 5.58 14.24 -7.27
CA VAL A 57 6.71 13.72 -6.51
C VAL A 57 7.03 14.65 -5.37
N GLU A 58 7.00 14.10 -4.17
CA GLU A 58 7.25 14.79 -2.90
C GLU A 58 8.36 14.03 -2.18
N LEU A 59 9.24 14.74 -1.46
CA LEU A 59 10.18 14.11 -0.54
C LEU A 59 10.55 15.08 0.58
N GLN A 60 10.84 14.55 1.77
CA GLN A 60 11.21 15.33 2.94
C GLN A 60 12.59 14.91 3.42
N THR A 61 13.36 15.92 3.81
CA THR A 61 14.64 15.76 4.50
C THR A 61 14.62 16.61 5.77
N PRO A 62 15.50 16.39 6.75
CA PRO A 62 15.60 17.25 7.93
C PRO A 62 15.91 18.71 7.60
N GLU A 63 16.58 18.97 6.47
CA GLU A 63 17.00 20.29 6.01
C GLU A 63 15.94 21.00 5.15
N ALA A 64 15.01 20.24 4.56
CA ALA A 64 13.97 20.73 3.67
C ALA A 64 12.65 20.02 3.94
N GLY A 65 11.79 20.69 4.71
CA GLY A 65 10.43 20.26 5.01
C GLY A 65 9.41 20.82 4.00
N HIS A 66 8.77 21.93 4.35
CA HIS A 66 7.72 22.57 3.56
C HIS A 66 7.97 24.07 3.44
N GLN A 67 7.38 24.70 2.42
CA GLN A 67 7.39 26.16 2.27
C GLN A 67 6.49 26.85 3.31
N THR A 68 5.45 26.17 3.80
CA THR A 68 4.55 26.65 4.85
C THR A 68 4.56 25.70 6.07
N PRO A 69 4.30 26.16 7.30
CA PRO A 69 4.29 25.28 8.47
C PRO A 69 3.09 24.30 8.48
N VAL A 70 3.26 23.12 7.88
CA VAL A 70 2.25 22.06 7.80
C VAL A 70 2.74 20.72 8.35
N GLN A 71 1.81 19.80 8.55
CA GLN A 71 2.09 18.42 8.99
C GLN A 71 1.84 17.40 7.88
N SER A 72 1.63 17.90 6.65
CA SER A 72 1.37 17.17 5.42
C SER A 72 2.60 16.38 4.94
N MET A 73 2.38 15.38 4.09
CA MET A 73 3.45 14.76 3.27
C MET A 73 3.61 15.39 1.87
N ALA A 74 2.71 16.29 1.49
CA ALA A 74 2.70 17.02 0.22
C ALA A 74 3.04 18.51 0.41
N HIS A 75 3.26 19.20 -0.71
CA HIS A 75 3.75 20.59 -0.78
C HIS A 75 5.12 20.75 -0.11
N THR A 76 5.96 19.74 -0.27
CA THR A 76 7.31 19.76 0.25
C THR A 76 8.15 20.78 -0.52
N ASP A 77 9.16 21.32 0.13
CA ASP A 77 10.10 22.23 -0.50
C ASP A 77 10.81 21.56 -1.69
N TRP A 78 11.12 20.26 -1.59
CA TRP A 78 11.63 19.47 -2.71
C TRP A 78 10.63 19.27 -3.84
N GLY A 79 9.36 18.97 -3.53
CA GLY A 79 8.31 18.81 -4.54
C GLY A 79 8.17 20.04 -5.42
N GLN A 80 8.39 21.24 -4.86
CA GLN A 80 8.40 22.50 -5.60
C GLN A 80 9.71 22.78 -6.36
N ARG A 81 10.82 22.09 -6.08
CA ARG A 81 12.14 22.29 -6.70
C ARG A 81 12.47 21.26 -7.79
N LEU A 82 11.90 20.07 -7.72
CA LEU A 82 12.12 19.04 -8.73
C LEU A 82 11.60 19.50 -10.09
N ARG A 83 12.44 19.38 -11.13
CA ARG A 83 12.09 19.77 -12.51
C ARG A 83 12.16 18.59 -13.45
N TYR A 84 11.24 18.58 -14.40
CA TYR A 84 11.23 17.61 -15.50
C TYR A 84 12.54 17.65 -16.28
N ARG A 85 13.11 16.47 -16.56
CA ARG A 85 14.29 16.29 -17.41
C ARG A 85 13.94 15.58 -18.72
N ASN A 86 13.33 14.40 -18.62
CA ASN A 86 12.89 13.60 -19.76
C ASN A 86 11.79 12.62 -19.35
N HIS A 87 11.21 11.95 -20.33
CA HIS A 87 10.37 10.78 -20.09
C HIS A 87 10.57 9.71 -21.16
N GLU A 88 10.14 8.50 -20.84
CA GLU A 88 10.09 7.36 -21.76
C GLU A 88 8.73 6.65 -21.61
N LEU A 89 8.10 6.37 -22.74
CA LEU A 89 6.90 5.53 -22.84
C LEU A 89 7.29 4.20 -23.44
N SER A 90 6.87 3.11 -22.80
CA SER A 90 7.11 1.75 -23.29
C SER A 90 5.91 0.85 -23.02
N SER A 91 5.82 -0.24 -23.78
CA SER A 91 4.83 -1.28 -23.56
C SER A 91 5.53 -2.64 -23.57
N GLU A 92 5.39 -3.41 -22.49
CA GLU A 92 6.03 -4.72 -22.34
C GLU A 92 5.12 -5.65 -21.54
N GLY A 93 4.94 -6.89 -22.00
CA GLY A 93 4.26 -7.95 -21.24
C GLY A 93 2.79 -7.66 -20.90
N GLY A 94 2.08 -6.87 -21.71
CA GLY A 94 0.70 -6.46 -21.43
C GLY A 94 0.59 -5.28 -20.47
N TRP A 95 1.68 -4.57 -20.21
CA TRP A 95 1.72 -3.36 -19.39
C TRP A 95 2.17 -2.16 -20.22
N GLN A 96 1.54 -1.02 -20.00
CA GLN A 96 2.05 0.29 -20.36
C GLN A 96 2.94 0.79 -19.21
N ARG A 97 4.04 1.46 -19.54
CA ARG A 97 4.93 2.11 -18.58
C ARG A 97 5.30 3.52 -19.05
N LEU A 98 5.19 4.47 -18.15
CA LEU A 98 5.75 5.81 -18.26
C LEU A 98 6.82 5.98 -17.18
N THR A 99 8.04 6.32 -17.57
CA THR A 99 9.06 6.80 -16.63
C THR A 99 9.31 8.29 -16.87
N VAL A 100 9.36 9.09 -15.81
CA VAL A 100 9.68 10.51 -15.86
C VAL A 100 10.90 10.75 -14.98
N ASP A 101 11.99 11.24 -15.56
CA ASP A 101 13.15 11.66 -14.78
C ASP A 101 13.02 13.12 -14.39
N LEU A 102 13.25 13.39 -13.11
CA LEU A 102 13.31 14.71 -12.51
C LEU A 102 14.72 14.96 -11.96
N ASN A 103 15.13 16.22 -11.95
CA ASN A 103 16.38 16.65 -11.34
C ASN A 103 16.10 17.78 -10.33
N GLY A 104 16.78 17.74 -9.19
CA GLY A 104 16.86 18.84 -8.25
C GLY A 104 18.23 19.50 -8.29
N ASP A 105 18.27 20.82 -8.07
CA ASP A 105 19.46 21.68 -8.20
C ASP A 105 20.67 21.25 -7.35
N ASP A 106 20.47 20.37 -6.35
CA ASP A 106 21.49 19.94 -5.39
C ASP A 106 22.06 18.53 -5.67
N GLY A 107 21.92 18.02 -6.90
CA GLY A 107 22.44 16.70 -7.26
C GLY A 107 21.56 15.56 -6.73
N ILE A 108 20.25 15.77 -6.70
CA ILE A 108 19.27 14.71 -6.42
C ILE A 108 18.56 14.36 -7.72
N ASP A 109 18.68 13.10 -8.14
CA ASP A 109 17.95 12.56 -9.27
C ASP A 109 16.72 11.80 -8.75
N VAL A 110 15.56 12.02 -9.36
CA VAL A 110 14.34 11.30 -9.01
C VAL A 110 13.71 10.70 -10.25
N ARG A 111 13.28 9.45 -10.19
CA ARG A 111 12.54 8.78 -11.26
C ARG A 111 11.16 8.40 -10.76
N LEU A 112 10.13 8.96 -11.38
CA LEU A 112 8.75 8.52 -11.26
C LEU A 112 8.49 7.41 -12.28
N GLU A 113 7.95 6.27 -11.84
CA GLU A 113 7.47 5.19 -12.71
C GLU A 113 5.97 5.00 -12.53
N LEU A 114 5.20 5.21 -13.59
CA LEU A 114 3.79 4.85 -13.69
C LEU A 114 3.63 3.60 -14.55
N ARG A 115 2.82 2.64 -14.08
CA ARG A 115 2.54 1.38 -14.79
C ARG A 115 1.06 1.08 -14.82
N MET A 116 0.55 0.57 -15.94
CA MET A 116 -0.88 0.29 -16.13
C MET A 116 -1.04 -1.00 -16.95
N PRO A 117 -1.86 -1.98 -16.53
CA PRO A 117 -2.22 -3.11 -17.38
C PRO A 117 -2.95 -2.65 -18.63
N ALA A 118 -2.81 -3.36 -19.74
CA ALA A 118 -3.38 -2.95 -21.03
C ALA A 118 -4.91 -2.82 -21.04
N ASP A 119 -5.62 -3.51 -20.15
CA ASP A 119 -7.09 -3.64 -20.14
C ASP A 119 -7.72 -3.26 -18.78
N VAL A 120 -7.07 -2.40 -18.00
CA VAL A 120 -7.54 -2.00 -16.66
C VAL A 120 -7.42 -0.49 -16.44
N ALA A 121 -8.49 0.14 -15.95
CA ALA A 121 -8.49 1.55 -15.55
C ALA A 121 -7.80 1.78 -14.18
N ALA A 122 -6.55 1.36 -14.05
CA ALA A 122 -5.75 1.56 -12.85
C ALA A 122 -4.27 1.71 -13.19
N PHE A 123 -3.59 2.63 -12.52
CA PHE A 123 -2.14 2.79 -12.63
C PHE A 123 -1.47 2.68 -11.26
N THR A 124 -0.28 2.10 -11.27
CA THR A 124 0.63 2.00 -10.13
C THR A 124 1.69 3.09 -10.25
N SER A 125 2.06 3.71 -9.13
CA SER A 125 3.17 4.65 -9.00
C SER A 125 4.26 4.09 -8.09
N GLN A 126 5.52 4.28 -8.50
CA GLN A 126 6.71 4.09 -7.67
C GLN A 126 7.72 5.19 -7.96
N ILE A 127 8.43 5.63 -6.92
CA ILE A 127 9.46 6.67 -7.02
C ILE A 127 10.80 6.06 -6.64
N THR A 128 11.85 6.41 -7.39
CA THR A 128 13.23 6.11 -7.04
C THR A 128 14.01 7.40 -6.87
N VAL A 129 14.55 7.64 -5.67
CA VAL A 129 15.41 8.78 -5.36
C VAL A 129 16.86 8.30 -5.40
N THR A 130 17.75 9.03 -6.07
CA THR A 130 19.18 8.71 -6.14
C THR A 130 19.99 9.93 -5.74
N ASN A 131 20.87 9.74 -4.76
CA ASN A 131 21.80 10.78 -4.34
C ASN A 131 22.99 10.85 -5.32
N ARG A 132 23.16 11.98 -6.01
CA ARG A 132 24.34 12.29 -6.85
C ARG A 132 25.27 13.31 -6.20
N ALA A 133 24.88 13.89 -5.06
CA ALA A 133 25.72 14.79 -4.30
C ALA A 133 26.86 14.02 -3.61
N ALA A 134 27.87 14.77 -3.18
CA ALA A 134 28.98 14.20 -2.41
C ALA A 134 28.62 13.95 -0.93
N ALA A 135 27.66 14.72 -0.39
CA ALA A 135 27.17 14.58 0.97
C ALA A 135 26.05 13.53 1.05
N ASP A 136 25.87 12.93 2.21
CA ASP A 136 24.77 11.99 2.46
C ASP A 136 23.42 12.70 2.40
N LEU A 137 22.43 12.05 1.80
CA LEU A 137 21.04 12.51 1.77
C LEU A 137 20.24 11.75 2.82
N VAL A 138 19.64 12.47 3.77
CA VAL A 138 18.77 11.88 4.78
C VAL A 138 17.31 12.07 4.39
N LEU A 139 16.63 10.97 4.04
CA LEU A 139 15.22 10.93 3.70
C LEU A 139 14.38 10.62 4.94
N THR A 140 13.36 11.43 5.20
CA THR A 140 12.40 11.23 6.31
C THR A 140 10.99 10.89 5.83
N SER A 141 10.68 11.17 4.56
CA SER A 141 9.45 10.75 3.90
C SER A 141 9.64 10.81 2.38
N VAL A 142 9.15 9.80 1.67
CA VAL A 142 9.05 9.82 0.20
C VAL A 142 7.70 9.19 -0.19
N PRO A 143 6.62 9.98 -0.27
CA PRO A 143 5.35 9.48 -0.77
C PRO A 143 5.51 8.86 -2.15
N SER A 144 4.88 7.70 -2.36
CA SER A 144 4.89 7.03 -3.66
C SER A 144 4.00 7.72 -4.69
N LEU A 145 3.05 8.54 -4.24
CA LEU A 145 2.20 9.37 -5.08
C LEU A 145 1.59 10.51 -4.26
N SER A 146 1.58 11.73 -4.82
CA SER A 146 0.76 12.84 -4.35
C SER A 146 0.01 13.42 -5.55
N MET A 147 -1.31 13.59 -5.47
CA MET A 147 -2.10 14.07 -6.61
C MET A 147 -3.33 14.84 -6.16
N PRO A 148 -3.81 15.80 -6.99
CA PRO A 148 -5.12 16.41 -6.77
C PRO A 148 -6.25 15.39 -7.01
N VAL A 149 -7.36 15.58 -6.29
CA VAL A 149 -8.59 14.77 -6.40
C VAL A 149 -9.85 15.63 -6.53
N SER A 150 -9.70 16.95 -6.53
CA SER A 150 -10.72 17.95 -6.85
C SER A 150 -10.44 18.62 -8.18
N GLY A 151 -11.45 19.26 -8.76
CA GLY A 151 -11.32 19.97 -10.01
C GLY A 151 -12.67 20.14 -10.69
N THR A 152 -12.76 19.79 -11.98
CA THR A 152 -13.98 19.92 -12.78
C THR A 152 -14.28 18.61 -13.51
N LEU A 153 -15.42 17.99 -13.20
CA LEU A 153 -15.94 16.83 -13.91
C LEU A 153 -16.98 17.28 -14.93
N ASP A 154 -16.67 17.10 -16.21
CA ASP A 154 -17.56 17.48 -17.33
C ASP A 154 -18.15 18.91 -17.21
N GLY A 155 -17.36 19.84 -16.68
CA GLY A 155 -17.74 21.25 -16.46
C GLY A 155 -18.33 21.58 -15.09
N THR A 156 -18.57 20.59 -14.23
CA THR A 156 -19.06 20.80 -12.85
C THR A 156 -17.90 20.77 -11.86
N VAL A 157 -17.79 21.82 -11.04
CA VAL A 157 -16.77 21.93 -10.00
C VAL A 157 -17.01 20.89 -8.92
N ILE A 158 -15.94 20.18 -8.55
CA ILE A 158 -15.89 19.26 -7.43
C ILE A 158 -14.81 19.77 -6.49
N ASP A 159 -15.21 20.22 -5.32
CA ASP A 159 -14.34 20.65 -4.22
C ASP A 159 -14.57 19.76 -2.98
N ALA A 160 -14.00 20.15 -1.84
CA ALA A 160 -14.15 19.39 -0.61
C ALA A 160 -15.61 19.27 -0.11
N ASP A 161 -16.52 20.19 -0.46
CA ASP A 161 -17.94 20.13 -0.07
C ASP A 161 -18.72 19.07 -0.85
N GLY A 162 -18.33 18.88 -2.11
CA GLY A 162 -18.94 17.91 -3.02
C GLY A 162 -18.42 16.48 -2.89
N LEU A 163 -17.35 16.24 -2.12
CA LEU A 163 -16.69 14.95 -2.01
C LEU A 163 -17.16 14.13 -0.81
N ASP A 164 -17.37 12.84 -1.05
CA ASP A 164 -17.47 11.81 -0.01
C ASP A 164 -16.23 10.92 -0.04
N VAL A 165 -15.88 10.36 1.12
CA VAL A 165 -14.75 9.45 1.29
C VAL A 165 -15.19 8.15 1.93
N TRP A 166 -14.70 7.02 1.42
CA TRP A 166 -14.88 5.68 1.95
C TRP A 166 -13.58 5.18 2.55
N GLN A 167 -13.65 4.72 3.79
CA GLN A 167 -12.51 4.18 4.53
C GLN A 167 -12.91 2.93 5.31
N GLY A 168 -11.96 2.04 5.54
CA GLY A 168 -12.16 0.77 6.24
C GLY A 168 -11.44 0.73 7.57
N ALA A 169 -12.18 0.45 8.65
CA ALA A 169 -11.60 0.07 9.92
C ALA A 169 -11.46 -1.46 10.00
N ASN A 170 -10.45 -1.92 10.73
CA ASN A 170 -10.23 -3.32 11.07
C ASN A 170 -10.13 -3.49 12.57
N ASP A 171 -10.45 -4.71 13.00
CA ASP A 171 -10.09 -5.24 14.32
C ASP A 171 -10.03 -6.76 14.19
N TRP A 172 -9.38 -7.42 15.12
CA TRP A 172 -9.35 -8.88 15.16
C TRP A 172 -10.79 -9.41 15.34
N LEU A 173 -11.24 -10.30 14.45
CA LEU A 173 -12.63 -10.82 14.37
C LEU A 173 -13.67 -9.76 13.94
N GLY A 174 -13.24 -8.63 13.42
CA GLY A 174 -14.10 -7.52 13.00
C GLY A 174 -13.53 -6.76 11.80
N GLU A 175 -12.95 -7.49 10.85
CA GLU A 175 -12.26 -6.94 9.68
C GLU A 175 -13.23 -6.33 8.65
N ASN A 176 -12.72 -5.41 7.83
CA ASN A 176 -13.39 -4.79 6.69
C ASN A 176 -14.66 -4.00 7.06
N ARG A 177 -14.63 -3.20 8.12
CA ARG A 177 -15.73 -2.30 8.50
C ARG A 177 -15.64 -1.00 7.71
N TRP A 178 -16.19 -1.02 6.51
CA TRP A 178 -16.25 0.14 5.64
C TRP A 178 -17.33 1.13 6.05
N SER A 179 -17.01 2.42 5.97
CA SER A 179 -17.93 3.53 6.21
C SER A 179 -17.66 4.64 5.20
N SER A 180 -18.66 5.48 4.95
CA SER A 180 -18.50 6.66 4.11
C SER A 180 -19.14 7.89 4.73
N GLY A 181 -18.69 9.06 4.27
CA GLY A 181 -19.33 10.33 4.61
C GLY A 181 -18.67 11.51 3.92
N PRO A 182 -19.24 12.71 4.10
CA PRO A 182 -18.69 13.97 3.58
C PRO A 182 -17.24 14.17 4.00
N LEU A 183 -16.37 14.53 3.05
CA LEU A 183 -14.97 14.85 3.33
C LEU A 183 -14.84 15.98 4.37
N ARG A 184 -15.75 16.97 4.33
CA ARG A 184 -15.85 18.08 5.30
C ARG A 184 -16.00 17.66 6.76
N ASN A 185 -16.33 16.41 7.06
CA ASN A 185 -16.28 15.92 8.44
C ASN A 185 -14.85 15.77 8.97
N SER A 186 -13.84 15.78 8.09
CA SER A 186 -12.43 15.50 8.41
C SER A 186 -11.47 16.59 7.92
N VAL A 187 -11.92 17.50 7.06
CA VAL A 187 -11.15 18.66 6.59
C VAL A 187 -11.90 19.95 6.92
N VAL A 188 -11.16 21.02 7.19
CA VAL A 188 -11.71 22.33 7.60
C VAL A 188 -11.53 23.32 6.46
N ASP A 189 -12.60 24.01 6.08
CA ASP A 189 -12.51 25.17 5.19
C ASP A 189 -11.82 26.33 5.93
N LEU A 190 -10.54 26.54 5.62
CA LEU A 190 -9.76 27.65 6.12
C LEU A 190 -9.73 28.83 5.15
N PHE A 191 -10.44 28.75 4.01
CA PHE A 191 -10.24 29.67 2.89
C PHE A 191 -8.73 29.83 2.56
N SER A 192 -8.04 28.68 2.50
CA SER A 192 -6.59 28.56 2.46
C SER A 192 -5.94 29.43 1.38
N ALA A 193 -6.53 29.49 0.18
CA ALA A 193 -6.08 30.32 -0.92
C ALA A 193 -6.09 31.82 -0.59
N GLY A 194 -7.14 32.31 0.07
CA GLY A 194 -7.25 33.73 0.44
C GLY A 194 -6.41 34.13 1.64
N HIS A 195 -6.05 33.19 2.51
CA HIS A 195 -5.20 33.44 3.67
C HIS A 195 -3.72 33.11 3.44
N GLY A 196 -3.38 32.39 2.37
CA GLY A 196 -2.02 31.89 2.13
C GLY A 196 -1.55 30.94 3.22
N VAL A 197 -2.48 30.21 3.85
CA VAL A 197 -2.19 29.22 4.90
C VAL A 197 -2.71 27.87 4.47
N GLU A 198 -1.99 26.81 4.83
CA GLU A 198 -2.42 25.44 4.59
C GLU A 198 -3.05 24.81 5.84
N ALA A 199 -4.00 23.91 5.61
CA ALA A 199 -4.60 23.13 6.67
C ALA A 199 -3.55 22.18 7.28
N LYS A 200 -3.41 22.25 8.60
CA LYS A 200 -2.54 21.32 9.36
C LYS A 200 -3.22 19.99 9.65
N ALA A 201 -4.54 19.95 9.51
CA ALA A 201 -5.37 18.77 9.73
C ALA A 201 -5.85 18.24 8.37
N GLY A 202 -6.08 16.94 8.32
CA GLY A 202 -6.66 16.24 7.19
C GLY A 202 -7.12 14.85 7.64
N LEU A 203 -7.81 14.15 6.75
CA LEU A 203 -8.12 12.75 6.96
C LEU A 203 -6.86 11.92 6.71
N ALA A 204 -6.56 10.98 7.59
CA ALA A 204 -5.40 10.11 7.43
C ALA A 204 -5.64 8.76 8.06
N ALA A 205 -5.14 7.70 7.41
CA ALA A 205 -5.03 6.38 8.01
C ALA A 205 -3.61 5.84 7.86
N ARG A 206 -3.22 4.98 8.79
CA ARG A 206 -1.83 4.49 8.90
C ARG A 206 -1.75 3.13 9.59
N SER A 207 -0.71 2.36 9.28
CA SER A 207 -0.32 1.19 10.08
C SER A 207 0.96 1.48 10.87
N LEU A 208 0.92 1.27 12.18
CA LEU A 208 2.03 1.57 13.10
C LEU A 208 3.01 0.40 13.30
N GLY A 209 2.93 -0.66 12.50
CA GLY A 209 3.76 -1.85 12.70
C GLY A 209 3.76 -2.81 11.52
N THR A 210 4.09 -4.08 11.80
CA THR A 210 4.18 -5.16 10.80
C THR A 210 2.82 -5.73 10.39
N TRP A 211 1.75 -5.36 11.09
CA TRP A 211 0.38 -5.71 10.70
C TRP A 211 -0.22 -4.59 9.85
N SER A 212 -0.10 -4.72 8.54
CA SER A 212 -0.55 -3.69 7.57
C SER A 212 -2.05 -3.38 7.62
N THR A 213 -2.87 -4.24 8.24
CA THR A 213 -4.32 -4.06 8.35
C THR A 213 -4.84 -4.15 9.79
N ALA A 214 -4.02 -3.85 10.80
CA ALA A 214 -4.42 -4.04 12.21
C ALA A 214 -5.65 -3.22 12.64
N ALA A 215 -5.65 -1.91 12.36
CA ALA A 215 -6.71 -0.99 12.77
C ALA A 215 -7.38 -0.27 11.57
N GLU A 216 -6.59 -0.01 10.54
CA GLU A 216 -7.00 0.71 9.33
C GLU A 216 -6.64 -0.13 8.10
N VAL A 217 -7.29 0.13 6.96
CA VAL A 217 -6.95 -0.51 5.68
C VAL A 217 -6.04 0.38 4.82
N PRO A 218 -5.07 -0.19 4.09
CA PRO A 218 -4.20 0.54 3.15
C PRO A 218 -4.94 0.86 1.85
N SER A 219 -6.22 1.24 1.92
CA SER A 219 -7.08 1.46 0.76
C SER A 219 -8.21 2.43 1.11
N GLY A 220 -8.82 3.02 0.10
CA GLY A 220 -9.99 3.87 0.28
C GLY A 220 -10.59 4.27 -1.05
N VAL A 221 -11.70 5.01 -1.00
CA VAL A 221 -12.34 5.59 -2.19
C VAL A 221 -12.67 7.04 -1.91
N ILE A 222 -12.56 7.90 -2.92
CA ILE A 222 -13.02 9.28 -2.89
C ILE A 222 -13.74 9.61 -4.20
N GLY A 223 -14.86 10.32 -4.11
CA GLY A 223 -15.62 10.72 -5.30
C GLY A 223 -16.74 11.70 -4.96
N PRO A 224 -17.36 12.33 -5.97
CA PRO A 224 -18.46 13.24 -5.75
C PRO A 224 -19.66 12.50 -5.16
N ARG A 225 -20.37 13.16 -4.24
CA ARG A 225 -21.59 12.61 -3.61
C ARG A 225 -22.68 12.27 -4.62
N ASP A 226 -22.78 13.07 -5.68
CA ASP A 226 -23.77 12.89 -6.75
C ASP A 226 -23.32 11.90 -7.84
N GLY A 227 -22.18 11.23 -7.63
CA GLY A 227 -21.61 10.23 -8.53
C GLY A 227 -20.89 10.82 -9.75
N GLY A 228 -20.77 10.00 -10.80
CA GLY A 228 -20.16 10.39 -12.08
C GLY A 228 -18.67 10.12 -12.18
N PHE A 229 -17.96 10.03 -11.05
CA PHE A 229 -16.54 9.68 -11.01
C PHE A 229 -16.13 9.18 -9.62
N ALA A 230 -15.15 8.29 -9.52
CA ALA A 230 -14.51 7.97 -8.24
C ALA A 230 -13.08 7.47 -8.45
N LEU A 231 -12.27 7.67 -7.42
CA LEU A 231 -10.90 7.20 -7.31
C LEU A 231 -10.82 6.22 -6.15
N ALA A 232 -10.41 4.99 -6.41
CA ALA A 232 -10.07 4.03 -5.36
C ALA A 232 -8.56 3.81 -5.34
N TRP A 233 -7.96 3.77 -4.16
CA TRP A 233 -6.52 3.58 -3.99
C TRP A 233 -6.18 2.35 -3.17
N GLN A 234 -4.94 1.87 -3.32
CA GLN A 234 -4.30 0.96 -2.39
C GLN A 234 -2.81 1.26 -2.23
N ILE A 235 -2.25 0.96 -1.06
CA ILE A 235 -0.81 0.91 -0.80
C ILE A 235 -0.40 -0.57 -0.77
N GLU A 236 0.53 -0.97 -1.63
CA GLU A 236 0.96 -2.36 -1.81
C GLU A 236 2.12 -2.68 -0.86
N HIS A 237 1.84 -2.62 0.44
CA HIS A 237 2.84 -2.87 1.46
C HIS A 237 2.29 -3.68 2.65
N ASN A 238 3.09 -4.65 3.10
CA ASN A 238 2.75 -5.54 4.22
C ASN A 238 3.26 -5.02 5.57
N GLY A 239 3.87 -3.83 5.61
CA GLY A 239 4.38 -3.20 6.83
C GLY A 239 3.69 -1.88 7.15
N ALA A 240 4.48 -0.92 7.61
CA ALA A 240 4.04 0.42 7.99
C ALA A 240 3.79 1.32 6.77
N TRP A 241 2.68 2.04 6.76
CA TRP A 241 2.24 2.90 5.66
C TRP A 241 1.38 4.05 6.16
N CYS A 242 1.18 5.08 5.34
CA CYS A 242 0.25 6.17 5.61
C CYS A 242 -0.40 6.66 4.31
N TRP A 243 -1.71 6.94 4.34
CA TRP A 243 -2.35 7.77 3.33
C TRP A 243 -3.02 8.99 3.98
N GLU A 244 -3.07 10.09 3.24
CA GLU A 244 -3.67 11.36 3.66
C GLU A 244 -4.58 11.92 2.57
N VAL A 245 -5.73 12.46 2.97
CA VAL A 245 -6.56 13.34 2.17
C VAL A 245 -6.67 14.68 2.89
N GLY A 246 -6.36 15.77 2.21
CA GLY A 246 -6.38 17.10 2.81
C GLY A 246 -6.65 18.18 1.79
N GLU A 247 -7.15 19.32 2.27
CA GLU A 247 -7.23 20.53 1.45
C GLU A 247 -5.88 21.22 1.38
N SER A 248 -5.53 21.67 0.18
CA SER A 248 -4.36 22.50 -0.07
C SER A 248 -4.74 23.63 -1.00
N LEU A 249 -4.75 24.85 -0.45
CA LEU A 249 -4.79 26.11 -1.20
C LEU A 249 -5.83 26.17 -2.35
N GLY A 250 -7.04 25.64 -2.12
CA GLY A 250 -8.14 25.63 -3.11
C GLY A 250 -8.35 24.31 -3.87
N SER A 251 -7.53 23.31 -3.57
CA SER A 251 -7.64 21.94 -4.09
C SER A 251 -7.75 20.93 -2.94
N VAL A 252 -8.14 19.70 -3.24
CA VAL A 252 -8.09 18.53 -2.38
C VAL A 252 -7.04 17.60 -2.95
N ARG A 253 -6.15 17.11 -2.10
CA ARG A 253 -5.07 16.18 -2.47
C ARG A 253 -5.26 14.82 -1.83
N LEU A 254 -4.76 13.80 -2.52
CA LEU A 254 -4.51 12.46 -2.00
C LEU A 254 -3.00 12.21 -2.00
N THR A 255 -2.45 11.81 -0.87
CA THR A 255 -1.03 11.44 -0.75
C THR A 255 -0.90 10.03 -0.19
N LEU A 256 -0.18 9.17 -0.89
CA LEU A 256 -0.01 7.74 -0.58
C LEU A 256 1.46 7.45 -0.31
N SER A 257 1.78 6.89 0.85
CA SER A 257 3.16 6.70 1.28
C SER A 257 3.39 5.35 1.96
N GLY A 258 4.63 4.86 1.85
CA GLY A 258 5.15 3.84 2.73
C GLY A 258 5.41 4.38 4.14
N PRO A 259 6.44 3.87 4.85
CA PRO A 259 6.77 4.38 6.17
C PRO A 259 7.37 5.81 6.10
N THR A 260 7.31 6.52 7.23
CA THR A 260 7.76 7.92 7.36
C THR A 260 8.34 8.11 8.75
N ASP A 261 9.26 9.07 8.93
CA ASP A 261 9.85 9.39 10.23
C ASP A 261 8.77 9.73 11.27
N ARG A 262 7.87 10.64 10.90
CA ARG A 262 6.81 11.17 11.75
C ARG A 262 5.91 10.10 12.38
N HIS A 263 5.64 9.02 11.65
CA HIS A 263 4.67 7.99 12.08
C HIS A 263 5.33 6.67 12.45
N HIS A 264 6.52 6.41 11.92
CA HIS A 264 7.13 5.09 11.93
C HIS A 264 8.60 5.11 12.34
N GLN A 265 9.17 6.29 12.65
CA GLN A 265 10.61 6.48 12.93
C GLN A 265 11.49 5.97 11.77
N TRP A 266 10.94 6.02 10.56
CA TRP A 266 11.64 5.59 9.36
C TRP A 266 12.55 6.71 8.84
N VAL A 267 13.82 6.39 8.65
CA VAL A 267 14.82 7.27 8.06
C VAL A 267 15.69 6.43 7.14
N GLU A 268 15.95 6.92 5.94
CA GLU A 268 16.90 6.32 5.00
C GLU A 268 18.05 7.30 4.75
N VAL A 269 19.28 6.83 4.92
CA VAL A 269 20.49 7.63 4.64
C VAL A 269 21.11 7.09 3.37
N LEU A 270 21.13 7.91 2.32
CA LEU A 270 21.71 7.56 1.03
C LEU A 270 23.09 8.20 0.88
N ALA A 271 24.14 7.39 0.85
CA ALA A 271 25.46 7.83 0.46
C ALA A 271 25.48 8.22 -1.04
N SER A 272 26.57 8.87 -1.47
CA SER A 272 26.75 9.24 -2.88
C SER A 272 26.65 8.03 -3.81
N GLY A 273 25.72 8.09 -4.76
CA GLY A 273 25.43 7.03 -5.72
C GLY A 273 24.38 6.01 -5.27
N GLU A 274 23.94 6.04 -4.01
CA GLU A 274 22.90 5.15 -3.50
C GLU A 274 21.49 5.62 -3.88
N SER A 275 20.55 4.68 -3.88
CA SER A 275 19.17 4.93 -4.27
C SER A 275 18.18 4.28 -3.31
N PHE A 276 17.07 4.96 -3.08
CA PHE A 276 15.89 4.44 -2.39
C PHE A 276 14.73 4.30 -3.37
N ARG A 277 13.97 3.20 -3.30
CA ARG A 277 12.77 2.97 -4.11
C ARG A 277 11.56 2.77 -3.22
N THR A 278 10.51 3.55 -3.46
CA THR A 278 9.28 3.52 -2.65
C THR A 278 8.46 2.24 -2.89
N VAL A 279 7.59 1.93 -1.93
CA VAL A 279 6.57 0.87 -2.08
C VAL A 279 5.59 1.23 -3.21
N PRO A 280 5.06 0.26 -3.96
CA PRO A 280 4.04 0.57 -4.97
C PRO A 280 2.74 1.07 -4.34
N VAL A 281 2.12 2.03 -5.00
CA VAL A 281 0.75 2.48 -4.69
C VAL A 281 -0.05 2.47 -5.97
N THR A 282 -1.30 2.03 -5.93
CA THR A 282 -2.15 1.91 -7.11
C THR A 282 -3.40 2.76 -6.94
N VAL A 283 -3.73 3.51 -7.97
CA VAL A 283 -4.98 4.29 -8.09
C VAL A 283 -5.77 3.73 -9.27
N SER A 284 -7.06 3.51 -9.03
CA SER A 284 -8.02 3.08 -10.03
C SER A 284 -9.12 4.14 -10.16
N VAL A 285 -9.65 4.25 -11.36
CA VAL A 285 -10.62 5.29 -11.72
C VAL A 285 -11.88 4.62 -12.24
N GLY A 286 -13.05 5.08 -11.83
CA GLY A 286 -14.33 4.58 -12.30
C GLY A 286 -15.40 5.66 -12.38
N ARG A 287 -16.55 5.33 -12.97
CA ARG A 287 -17.71 6.23 -13.08
C ARG A 287 -18.58 6.26 -11.81
N SER A 288 -18.29 5.35 -10.89
CA SER A 288 -18.81 5.29 -9.53
C SER A 288 -17.75 4.68 -8.60
N TRP A 289 -18.00 4.70 -7.29
CA TRP A 289 -17.11 4.05 -6.33
C TRP A 289 -17.06 2.53 -6.53
N GLU A 290 -18.17 1.89 -6.92
CA GLU A 290 -18.22 0.47 -7.26
C GLU A 290 -17.36 0.15 -8.48
N ASP A 291 -17.43 0.98 -9.52
CA ASP A 291 -16.62 0.81 -10.72
C ASP A 291 -15.13 0.95 -10.41
N ALA A 292 -14.75 1.96 -9.61
CA ALA A 292 -13.36 2.16 -9.19
C ALA A 292 -12.84 0.95 -8.41
N VAL A 293 -13.60 0.45 -7.43
CA VAL A 293 -13.25 -0.78 -6.68
C VAL A 293 -13.20 -2.01 -7.59
N GLY A 294 -14.10 -2.08 -8.58
CA GLY A 294 -14.10 -3.12 -9.62
C GLY A 294 -12.81 -3.11 -10.44
N TRP A 295 -12.34 -1.93 -10.86
CA TRP A 295 -11.07 -1.76 -11.54
C TRP A 295 -9.88 -2.11 -10.67
N LEU A 296 -9.87 -1.70 -9.39
CA LEU A 296 -8.83 -2.09 -8.44
C LEU A 296 -8.77 -3.62 -8.26
N THR A 297 -9.93 -4.28 -8.27
CA THR A 297 -10.03 -5.75 -8.19
C THR A 297 -9.48 -6.42 -9.46
N ARG A 298 -9.77 -5.88 -10.65
CA ARG A 298 -9.20 -6.36 -11.92
C ARG A 298 -7.68 -6.16 -11.95
N TYR A 299 -7.19 -5.00 -11.49
CA TYR A 299 -5.76 -4.74 -11.32
C TYR A 299 -5.10 -5.80 -10.44
N ARG A 300 -5.64 -6.10 -9.24
CA ARG A 300 -5.09 -7.13 -8.34
C ARG A 300 -4.97 -8.50 -9.03
N ARG A 301 -5.94 -8.85 -9.88
CA ARG A 301 -5.94 -10.10 -10.66
C ARG A 301 -4.90 -10.11 -11.79
N ALA A 302 -4.62 -8.95 -12.39
CA ALA A 302 -3.60 -8.79 -13.43
C ALA A 302 -2.18 -8.70 -12.85
N ALA A 303 -2.01 -8.08 -11.67
CA ALA A 303 -0.72 -7.85 -11.02
C ALA A 303 -0.17 -9.08 -10.28
N ARG A 304 -1.04 -9.99 -9.81
CA ARG A 304 -0.60 -11.22 -9.12
C ARG A 304 0.18 -12.14 -10.06
N ARG A 305 1.20 -12.82 -9.51
CA ARG A 305 1.93 -13.88 -10.21
C ARG A 305 0.96 -14.96 -10.74
N PRO A 306 1.13 -15.46 -11.97
CA PRO A 306 0.37 -16.62 -12.46
C PRO A 306 0.50 -17.81 -11.52
N HIS A 307 -0.63 -18.41 -11.16
CA HIS A 307 -0.70 -19.58 -10.27
C HIS A 307 -1.97 -20.38 -10.58
N PRO A 308 -1.96 -21.72 -10.52
CA PRO A 308 -3.17 -22.52 -10.72
C PRO A 308 -4.34 -22.15 -9.78
N ASP A 309 -4.04 -21.74 -8.55
CA ASP A 309 -5.07 -21.33 -7.57
C ASP A 309 -5.76 -20.00 -7.93
N ASN A 310 -5.20 -19.25 -8.89
CA ASN A 310 -5.84 -18.04 -9.40
C ASN A 310 -7.05 -18.32 -10.29
N THR A 311 -7.19 -19.56 -10.77
CA THR A 311 -8.25 -20.01 -11.70
C THR A 311 -9.08 -21.18 -11.15
N ARG A 312 -8.54 -21.95 -10.18
CA ARG A 312 -9.26 -23.04 -9.50
C ARG A 312 -9.58 -22.68 -8.05
N LEU A 313 -10.79 -23.03 -7.60
CA LEU A 313 -11.19 -22.93 -6.19
C LEU A 313 -10.96 -24.30 -5.52
N THR A 314 -9.83 -24.46 -4.83
CA THR A 314 -9.52 -25.69 -4.09
C THR A 314 -10.38 -25.78 -2.82
N LEU A 315 -11.07 -26.91 -2.61
CA LEU A 315 -11.74 -27.16 -1.32
C LEU A 315 -10.72 -27.64 -0.28
N ILE A 316 -10.46 -26.83 0.74
CA ILE A 316 -9.47 -27.10 1.80
C ILE A 316 -10.21 -27.42 3.11
N TYR A 317 -9.86 -28.54 3.73
CA TYR A 317 -10.18 -28.81 5.14
C TYR A 317 -8.99 -28.36 6.02
N ASN A 318 -9.26 -27.60 7.08
CA ASN A 318 -8.28 -27.16 8.07
C ASN A 318 -8.74 -27.64 9.46
N ASP A 319 -7.83 -28.22 10.25
CA ASP A 319 -8.14 -28.85 11.53
C ASP A 319 -8.11 -27.88 12.74
N TYR A 320 -7.85 -26.59 12.52
CA TYR A 320 -7.79 -25.57 13.57
C TYR A 320 -9.17 -25.17 14.11
N MET A 321 -9.13 -24.37 15.18
CA MET A 321 -10.29 -23.88 15.92
C MET A 321 -11.20 -25.03 16.39
N ASN A 322 -12.48 -24.99 16.01
CA ASN A 322 -13.55 -25.83 16.55
C ASN A 322 -13.36 -27.35 16.35
N THR A 323 -12.32 -27.78 15.64
CA THR A 323 -11.97 -29.20 15.50
C THR A 323 -10.92 -29.63 16.53
N LEU A 324 -9.66 -29.16 16.43
CA LEU A 324 -8.57 -29.62 17.29
C LEU A 324 -7.93 -28.55 18.19
N MET A 325 -8.22 -27.26 18.02
CA MET A 325 -7.66 -26.16 18.83
C MET A 325 -6.12 -26.24 19.07
N GLY A 326 -5.35 -26.68 18.08
CA GLY A 326 -3.90 -26.84 18.18
C GLY A 326 -3.43 -28.11 18.92
N ASP A 327 -4.27 -29.14 18.98
CA ASP A 327 -3.95 -30.48 19.49
C ASP A 327 -4.01 -31.60 18.41
N PRO A 328 -3.31 -31.46 17.26
CA PRO A 328 -3.23 -32.52 16.26
C PRO A 328 -2.38 -33.71 16.73
N THR A 329 -2.95 -34.92 16.67
CA THR A 329 -2.24 -36.20 16.88
C THR A 329 -2.56 -37.15 15.73
N THR A 330 -1.70 -38.15 15.46
CA THR A 330 -1.99 -39.18 14.45
C THR A 330 -3.38 -39.80 14.66
N GLU A 331 -3.70 -40.19 15.90
CA GLU A 331 -5.00 -40.82 16.24
C GLU A 331 -6.21 -39.94 15.86
N ARG A 332 -6.11 -38.62 16.06
CA ARG A 332 -7.21 -37.69 15.77
C ARG A 332 -7.26 -37.29 14.31
N LEU A 333 -6.11 -37.18 13.65
CA LEU A 333 -6.05 -36.73 12.25
C LEU A 333 -6.51 -37.79 11.27
N LEU A 334 -6.12 -39.07 11.45
CA LEU A 334 -6.49 -40.12 10.49
C LEU A 334 -8.01 -40.21 10.19
N PRO A 335 -8.91 -40.25 11.20
CA PRO A 335 -10.35 -40.26 10.92
C PRO A 335 -10.86 -38.94 10.32
N LEU A 336 -10.27 -37.79 10.68
CA LEU A 336 -10.63 -36.50 10.08
C LEU A 336 -10.24 -36.42 8.61
N ILE A 337 -9.07 -36.96 8.25
CA ILE A 337 -8.58 -37.04 6.87
C ILE A 337 -9.53 -37.91 6.03
N ASP A 338 -9.98 -39.02 6.58
CA ASP A 338 -10.93 -39.91 5.89
C ASP A 338 -12.27 -39.23 5.65
N ALA A 339 -12.81 -38.59 6.69
CA ALA A 339 -14.06 -37.84 6.60
C ALA A 339 -13.97 -36.64 5.64
N ALA A 340 -12.86 -35.90 5.67
CA ALA A 340 -12.60 -34.78 4.76
C ALA A 340 -12.59 -35.24 3.29
N ALA A 341 -11.93 -36.37 3.02
CA ALA A 341 -11.93 -36.96 1.68
C ALA A 341 -13.33 -37.43 1.25
N ASP A 342 -14.09 -38.06 2.16
CA ASP A 342 -15.45 -38.55 1.86
C ASP A 342 -16.43 -37.40 1.51
N VAL A 343 -16.22 -36.20 2.07
CA VAL A 343 -17.00 -35.00 1.71
C VAL A 343 -16.44 -34.23 0.51
N GLY A 344 -15.35 -34.71 -0.10
CA GLY A 344 -14.78 -34.18 -1.34
C GLY A 344 -13.75 -33.07 -1.16
N ALA A 345 -13.12 -32.94 0.01
CA ALA A 345 -11.98 -32.03 0.16
C ALA A 345 -10.85 -32.42 -0.80
N GLU A 346 -10.17 -31.42 -1.35
CA GLU A 346 -9.04 -31.58 -2.28
C GLU A 346 -7.70 -31.35 -1.59
N ALA A 347 -7.70 -30.68 -0.43
CA ALA A 347 -6.54 -30.48 0.41
C ALA A 347 -6.91 -30.63 1.89
N PHE A 348 -5.96 -31.13 2.67
CA PHE A 348 -6.06 -31.23 4.13
C PHE A 348 -4.88 -30.49 4.74
N CYS A 349 -5.16 -29.48 5.55
CA CYS A 349 -4.18 -28.66 6.24
C CYS A 349 -4.09 -29.07 7.71
N ILE A 350 -2.91 -29.51 8.13
CA ILE A 350 -2.57 -29.68 9.55
C ILE A 350 -2.13 -28.31 10.07
N ASP A 351 -2.92 -27.72 10.95
CA ASP A 351 -2.71 -26.39 11.47
C ASP A 351 -1.82 -26.40 12.73
N ALA A 352 -1.86 -25.35 13.55
CA ALA A 352 -0.94 -25.11 14.65
C ALA A 352 -0.80 -26.28 15.65
N GLY A 353 0.35 -26.32 16.33
CA GLY A 353 0.62 -27.24 17.44
C GLY A 353 1.22 -28.60 17.08
N TRP A 354 1.36 -28.95 15.80
CA TRP A 354 2.00 -30.19 15.36
C TRP A 354 3.46 -30.39 15.85
N TYR A 355 4.10 -29.33 16.34
CA TYR A 355 5.47 -29.34 16.87
C TYR A 355 5.55 -29.42 18.40
N ASP A 356 4.45 -29.27 19.13
CA ASP A 356 4.48 -29.15 20.59
C ASP A 356 4.29 -30.51 21.29
N ASP A 357 5.21 -30.92 22.17
CA ASP A 357 4.99 -32.10 23.03
C ASP A 357 4.12 -31.80 24.27
N GLY A 358 3.74 -30.53 24.47
CA GLY A 358 2.92 -30.08 25.57
C GLY A 358 1.45 -29.84 25.20
N LEU A 359 0.76 -29.13 26.10
CA LEU A 359 -0.62 -28.67 25.94
C LEU A 359 -0.70 -27.18 25.54
N ASN A 360 0.43 -26.51 25.36
CA ASN A 360 0.47 -25.09 25.07
C ASN A 360 1.45 -24.86 23.91
N TRP A 361 0.96 -25.06 22.70
CA TRP A 361 1.76 -24.89 21.49
C TRP A 361 2.20 -23.46 21.24
N TRP A 362 1.44 -22.48 21.76
CA TRP A 362 1.62 -21.06 21.48
C TRP A 362 3.03 -20.56 21.84
N ASP A 363 3.54 -20.95 23.02
CA ASP A 363 4.83 -20.46 23.52
C ASP A 363 6.02 -21.36 23.11
N SER A 364 5.81 -22.47 22.39
CA SER A 364 6.87 -23.42 22.00
C SER A 364 7.28 -23.34 20.53
N VAL A 365 6.58 -22.53 19.73
CA VAL A 365 6.84 -22.33 18.30
C VAL A 365 8.29 -21.96 17.99
N GLY A 366 8.87 -22.48 16.90
CA GLY A 366 10.14 -22.00 16.35
C GLY A 366 11.08 -23.08 15.82
N ALA A 367 11.17 -24.26 16.44
CA ALA A 367 12.06 -25.34 15.97
C ALA A 367 11.51 -26.08 14.74
N TRP A 368 10.19 -26.06 14.57
CA TRP A 368 9.47 -26.68 13.44
C TRP A 368 9.84 -28.15 13.23
N GLN A 369 10.01 -28.90 14.32
CA GLN A 369 10.18 -30.35 14.31
C GLN A 369 8.87 -31.01 14.77
N PRO A 370 8.43 -32.12 14.13
CA PRO A 370 7.20 -32.78 14.56
C PRO A 370 7.33 -33.34 15.97
N SER A 371 6.29 -33.17 16.76
CA SER A 371 6.22 -33.75 18.10
C SER A 371 6.26 -35.29 18.03
N PRO A 372 7.26 -35.97 18.63
CA PRO A 372 7.30 -37.43 18.67
C PRO A 372 6.18 -38.03 19.51
N SER A 373 5.62 -37.29 20.47
CA SER A 373 4.48 -37.75 21.28
C SER A 373 3.16 -37.71 20.52
N ARG A 374 2.94 -36.70 19.68
CA ARG A 374 1.74 -36.56 18.83
C ARG A 374 1.79 -37.44 17.59
N PHE A 375 3.00 -37.68 17.08
CA PHE A 375 3.26 -38.43 15.85
C PHE A 375 4.29 -39.57 16.10
N PRO A 376 3.90 -40.65 16.78
CA PRO A 376 4.83 -41.76 17.09
C PRO A 376 5.35 -42.49 15.84
N GLY A 377 4.58 -42.52 14.75
CA GLY A 377 5.01 -42.99 13.42
C GLY A 377 5.67 -41.90 12.57
N GLY A 378 5.91 -40.72 13.14
CA GLY A 378 6.33 -39.51 12.44
C GLY A 378 5.18 -38.84 11.68
N LEU A 379 5.37 -37.56 11.34
CA LEU A 379 4.39 -36.80 10.57
C LEU A 379 4.15 -37.39 9.18
N ALA A 380 5.13 -38.12 8.64
CA ALA A 380 5.06 -38.79 7.35
C ALA A 380 3.85 -39.73 7.23
N GLU A 381 3.51 -40.48 8.28
CA GLU A 381 2.33 -41.37 8.31
C GLU A 381 1.04 -40.61 7.98
N VAL A 382 0.86 -39.44 8.59
CA VAL A 382 -0.31 -38.59 8.39
C VAL A 382 -0.32 -38.00 6.99
N LEU A 383 0.82 -37.50 6.51
CA LEU A 383 0.96 -36.94 5.16
C LEU A 383 0.69 -38.00 4.08
N GLU A 384 1.15 -39.23 4.29
CA GLU A 384 0.87 -40.37 3.42
C GLU A 384 -0.61 -40.75 3.42
N ARG A 385 -1.30 -40.68 4.57
CA ARG A 385 -2.75 -40.88 4.62
C ARG A 385 -3.49 -39.84 3.78
N ILE A 386 -3.14 -38.56 3.92
CA ILE A 386 -3.76 -37.46 3.15
C ILE A 386 -3.63 -37.73 1.65
N ARG A 387 -2.40 -38.03 1.19
CA ARG A 387 -2.12 -38.34 -0.22
C ARG A 387 -2.81 -39.63 -0.69
N GLY A 388 -2.83 -40.66 0.16
CA GLY A 388 -3.49 -41.93 -0.11
C GLY A 388 -5.00 -41.82 -0.26
N ARG A 389 -5.60 -40.76 0.30
CA ARG A 389 -7.01 -40.39 0.13
C ARG A 389 -7.24 -39.39 -1.01
N GLY A 390 -6.22 -39.11 -1.82
CA GLY A 390 -6.32 -38.29 -3.03
C GLY A 390 -6.23 -36.78 -2.81
N MET A 391 -5.86 -36.33 -1.60
CA MET A 391 -5.77 -34.90 -1.25
C MET A 391 -4.34 -34.37 -1.27
N VAL A 392 -4.20 -33.05 -1.41
CA VAL A 392 -2.95 -32.32 -1.16
C VAL A 392 -2.73 -32.16 0.34
N ALA A 393 -1.52 -32.43 0.83
CA ALA A 393 -1.16 -32.22 2.23
C ALA A 393 -0.63 -30.79 2.44
N GLY A 394 -1.26 -30.06 3.37
CA GLY A 394 -0.85 -28.73 3.84
C GLY A 394 -0.39 -28.77 5.29
N LEU A 395 0.50 -27.84 5.65
CA LEU A 395 1.04 -27.70 6.99
C LEU A 395 1.18 -26.21 7.33
N TRP A 396 0.73 -25.81 8.52
CA TRP A 396 0.83 -24.44 9.00
C TRP A 396 2.21 -24.12 9.59
N LEU A 397 2.69 -22.90 9.34
CA LEU A 397 3.93 -22.33 9.87
C LEU A 397 3.72 -20.84 10.21
N GLU A 398 4.47 -20.33 11.18
CA GLU A 398 4.53 -18.91 11.58
C GLU A 398 6.01 -18.53 11.79
N PRO A 399 6.83 -18.51 10.71
CA PRO A 399 8.28 -18.44 10.81
C PRO A 399 8.82 -17.11 11.36
N GLU A 400 7.97 -16.08 11.42
CA GLU A 400 8.30 -14.74 11.89
C GLU A 400 8.41 -14.65 13.42
N VAL A 401 8.01 -15.70 14.15
CA VAL A 401 7.85 -15.66 15.61
C VAL A 401 8.57 -16.83 16.29
N VAL A 402 9.16 -16.57 17.46
CA VAL A 402 9.80 -17.60 18.29
C VAL A 402 9.17 -17.60 19.68
N GLY A 403 8.64 -18.75 20.10
CA GLY A 403 8.06 -18.93 21.42
C GLY A 403 9.12 -18.83 22.53
N VAL A 404 8.76 -18.27 23.69
CA VAL A 404 9.71 -18.10 24.80
C VAL A 404 10.17 -19.43 25.42
N ARG A 405 9.46 -20.53 25.15
CA ARG A 405 9.83 -21.90 25.56
C ARG A 405 10.47 -22.70 24.42
N SER A 406 10.62 -22.11 23.24
CA SER A 406 11.30 -22.74 22.12
C SER A 406 12.80 -22.81 22.38
N GLU A 407 13.43 -23.94 22.06
CA GLU A 407 14.90 -24.05 22.07
C GLU A 407 15.57 -23.01 21.15
N MET A 408 14.85 -22.54 20.12
CA MET A 408 15.33 -21.49 19.23
C MET A 408 15.48 -20.14 19.93
N ALA A 409 14.79 -19.91 21.05
CA ALA A 409 14.96 -18.68 21.83
C ALA A 409 16.39 -18.51 22.38
N GLU A 410 17.07 -19.63 22.69
CA GLU A 410 18.45 -19.66 23.17
C GLU A 410 19.46 -19.89 22.04
N ALA A 411 19.09 -20.69 21.04
CA ALA A 411 20.00 -21.08 19.96
C ALA A 411 20.22 -19.98 18.90
N LEU A 412 19.22 -19.13 18.65
CA LEU A 412 19.33 -18.05 17.67
C LEU A 412 20.16 -16.88 18.21
N PRO A 413 20.95 -16.22 17.34
CA PRO A 413 21.78 -15.10 17.77
C PRO A 413 20.91 -13.87 18.12
N PRO A 414 21.41 -12.94 18.95
CA PRO A 414 20.61 -11.79 19.42
C PRO A 414 19.98 -10.94 18.31
N GLU A 415 20.64 -10.81 17.17
CA GLU A 415 20.18 -10.07 15.99
C GLU A 415 18.98 -10.72 15.27
N ALA A 416 18.62 -11.96 15.60
CA ALA A 416 17.43 -12.61 15.08
C ALA A 416 16.12 -12.12 15.71
N PHE A 417 16.19 -11.27 16.74
CA PHE A 417 15.02 -10.80 17.51
C PHE A 417 14.91 -9.28 17.44
N PHE A 418 13.68 -8.74 17.39
CA PHE A 418 13.53 -7.30 17.60
C PHE A 418 13.93 -6.94 19.03
N SER A 419 14.60 -5.80 19.17
CA SER A 419 14.95 -5.26 20.48
C SER A 419 14.56 -3.79 20.59
N ARG A 420 14.12 -3.40 21.78
CA ARG A 420 13.86 -2.01 22.16
C ARG A 420 14.62 -1.73 23.44
N TYR A 421 15.42 -0.66 23.43
CA TYR A 421 16.25 -0.27 24.57
C TYR A 421 17.20 -1.39 25.05
N GLY A 422 17.69 -2.22 24.12
CA GLY A 422 18.56 -3.36 24.42
C GLY A 422 17.85 -4.60 24.99
N LEU A 423 16.52 -4.62 25.03
CA LEU A 423 15.71 -5.75 25.50
C LEU A 423 14.94 -6.36 24.34
N ARG A 424 14.92 -7.70 24.25
CA ARG A 424 14.10 -8.42 23.25
C ARG A 424 12.62 -8.07 23.43
N VAL A 425 11.92 -7.81 22.33
CA VAL A 425 10.48 -7.57 22.33
C VAL A 425 9.78 -8.89 22.60
N ARG A 426 9.05 -8.97 23.71
CA ARG A 426 8.27 -10.14 24.10
C ARG A 426 6.82 -9.72 24.31
N GLU A 427 5.91 -10.40 23.63
CA GLU A 427 4.47 -10.16 23.75
C GLU A 427 3.72 -11.49 23.67
N ALA A 428 2.70 -11.66 24.52
CA ALA A 428 1.89 -12.88 24.59
C ALA A 428 2.70 -14.20 24.55
N GLY A 429 3.80 -14.27 25.31
CA GLY A 429 4.63 -15.49 25.41
C GLY A 429 5.53 -15.79 24.22
N ARG A 430 5.71 -14.83 23.31
CA ARG A 430 6.54 -14.99 22.11
C ARG A 430 7.48 -13.80 21.90
N TYR A 431 8.63 -14.05 21.30
CA TYR A 431 9.54 -13.04 20.80
C TYR A 431 9.13 -12.66 19.38
N HIS A 432 9.05 -11.35 19.14
CA HIS A 432 8.68 -10.76 17.84
C HIS A 432 9.92 -10.24 17.14
#